data_AF-A0A9E2IBV9-F1
#
_entry.id   AF-A0A9E2IBV9-F1
#
_cell.length_a   1.000
_cell.length_b   1.000
_cell.length_c   1.000
_cell.angle_alpha   90.00
_cell.angle_beta   90.00
_cell.angle_gamma   90.00
#
_symmetry.space_group_name_H-M   'P 1'
#
loop_
_entity.id
_entity.type
_entity.pdbx_description
1 polymer ?
#
loop_
_entity_poly.entity_id
_entity_poly.type
_entity_poly.pdbx_seq_one_letter_code
_entity_poly.pdbx_strand_id
1 'polypeptide(L)'
;MKNKNNGVTTVTFLNRQQLDYLDKISKDCLFGYGHKLPRSQILCELVNLLIHLRIDVSKINFGKESLCQGVLKQIVNGNDENEGKRIV
;
A
#
# COMPACT_ATOMS: atom_id res chain seq x y z
N MET A 1 -20.48 -27.07 12.20
CA MET A 1 -19.16 -27.08 11.54
C MET A 1 -18.46 -25.76 11.86
N LYS A 2 -17.32 -25.77 12.56
CA LYS A 2 -16.58 -24.55 12.93
C LYS A 2 -15.63 -24.18 11.79
N ASN A 3 -15.84 -23.01 11.18
CA ASN A 3 -14.98 -22.49 10.11
C ASN A 3 -13.66 -22.03 10.72
N LYS A 4 -12.58 -22.78 10.46
CA LYS A 4 -11.24 -22.50 10.99
C LYS A 4 -10.59 -21.52 10.01
N ASN A 5 -10.59 -20.23 10.36
CA ASN A 5 -9.80 -19.23 9.64
C ASN A 5 -8.32 -19.61 9.81
N ASN A 6 -7.75 -20.27 8.80
CA ASN A 6 -6.31 -20.48 8.69
C ASN A 6 -5.68 -19.10 8.39
N GLY A 7 -5.42 -18.32 9.44
CA GLY A 7 -4.59 -17.14 9.32
C GLY A 7 -3.21 -17.56 8.85
N VAL A 8 -2.90 -17.33 7.59
CA VAL A 8 -1.54 -17.50 7.07
C VAL A 8 -0.70 -16.41 7.75
N THR A 9 0.19 -16.81 8.66
CA THR A 9 1.17 -15.89 9.25
C THR A 9 2.21 -15.57 8.20
N THR A 10 1.95 -14.57 7.37
CA THR A 10 2.95 -14.03 6.44
C THR A 10 4.02 -13.31 7.26
N VAL A 11 5.21 -13.90 7.35
CA VAL A 11 6.36 -13.26 8.00
C VAL A 11 6.94 -12.25 7.03
N THR A 12 6.59 -10.98 7.22
CA THR A 12 7.12 -9.87 6.41
C THR A 12 8.48 -9.44 6.95
N PHE A 13 9.53 -9.55 6.15
CA PHE A 13 10.88 -9.08 6.49
C PHE A 13 10.99 -7.58 6.24
N LEU A 14 10.56 -6.77 7.23
CA LEU A 14 10.80 -5.32 7.23
C LEU A 14 12.11 -5.02 7.96
N ASN A 15 12.93 -4.16 7.35
CA ASN A 15 14.14 -3.68 8.01
C ASN A 15 13.81 -2.62 9.08
N ARG A 16 14.81 -2.25 9.89
CA ARG A 16 14.63 -1.30 11.00
C ARG A 16 14.08 0.05 10.53
N GLN A 17 14.59 0.60 9.42
CA GLN A 17 14.11 1.88 8.88
C GLN A 17 12.63 1.81 8.47
N GLN A 18 12.20 0.71 7.87
CA GLN A 18 10.81 0.48 7.50
C GLN A 18 9.90 0.32 8.73
N LEU A 19 10.36 -0.39 9.77
CA LEU A 19 9.63 -0.52 11.03
C LEU A 19 9.51 0.82 11.76
N ASP A 20 10.59 1.60 11.81
CA ASP A 20 10.60 2.92 12.44
C ASP A 20 9.64 3.88 11.72
N TYR A 21 9.54 3.78 10.39
CA TYR A 21 8.57 4.54 9.60
C TYR A 21 7.12 4.17 9.95
N LEU A 22 6.79 2.88 10.02
CA LEU A 22 5.44 2.43 10.42
C LEU A 22 5.10 2.83 11.86
N ASP A 23 6.09 2.80 12.76
CA ASP A 23 5.91 3.26 14.14
C ASP A 23 5.69 4.76 14.23
N LYS A 24 6.35 5.54 13.39
CA LYS A 24 6.12 6.98 13.31
C LYS A 24 4.67 7.24 12.91
N ILE A 25 4.16 6.61 11.86
CA ILE A 25 2.75 6.73 11.46
C ILE A 25 1.81 6.35 12.62
N SER A 26 2.07 5.21 13.28
CA SER A 26 1.26 4.75 14.40
C SER A 26 1.22 5.76 15.56
N LYS A 27 2.37 6.34 15.90
CA LYS A 27 2.50 7.38 16.93
C LYS A 27 1.81 8.67 16.52
N ASP A 28 2.01 9.14 15.30
CA ASP A 28 1.39 10.35 14.79
C ASP A 28 -0.14 10.23 14.81
N CYS A 29 -0.68 9.05 14.46
CA CYS A 29 -2.11 8.78 14.60
C CYS A 29 -2.60 8.76 16.04
N LEU A 30 -1.83 8.13 16.95
CA LEU A 30 -2.18 8.06 18.37
C LEU A 30 -2.15 9.45 19.04
N PHE A 31 -1.11 10.25 18.81
CA PHE A 31 -0.96 11.57 19.42
C PHE A 31 -1.79 12.65 18.73
N GLY A 32 -2.01 12.53 17.41
CA GLY A 32 -2.80 13.50 16.65
C GLY A 32 -4.31 13.28 16.75
N TYR A 33 -4.77 12.03 16.72
CA TYR A 33 -6.19 11.69 16.61
C TYR A 33 -6.70 10.78 17.74
N GLY A 34 -5.86 10.45 18.73
CA GLY A 34 -6.23 9.60 19.86
C GLY A 34 -6.41 8.12 19.51
N HIS A 35 -6.16 7.72 18.26
CA HIS A 35 -6.36 6.35 17.80
C HIS A 35 -5.05 5.71 17.34
N LYS A 36 -4.67 4.59 17.97
CA LYS A 36 -3.49 3.83 17.57
C LYS A 36 -3.80 2.96 16.37
N LEU A 37 -3.10 3.20 15.25
CA LEU A 37 -3.11 2.33 14.08
C LEU A 37 -2.03 1.24 14.21
N PRO A 38 -2.38 -0.06 14.30
CA PRO A 38 -1.40 -1.14 14.29
C PRO A 38 -0.65 -1.21 12.96
N ARG A 39 0.62 -1.62 12.98
CA ARG A 39 1.45 -1.77 11.78
C ARG A 39 0.79 -2.65 10.71
N SER A 40 0.13 -3.73 11.12
CA SER A 40 -0.61 -4.62 10.22
C SER A 40 -1.76 -3.89 9.51
N GLN A 41 -2.49 -3.05 10.23
CA GLN A 41 -3.57 -2.25 9.64
C GLN A 41 -3.02 -1.23 8.65
N ILE A 42 -1.91 -0.54 8.98
CA ILE A 42 -1.24 0.38 8.05
C ILE A 42 -0.88 -0.34 6.75
N LEU A 43 -0.29 -1.55 6.84
CA LEU A 43 0.05 -2.35 5.66
C LEU A 43 -1.20 -2.78 4.87
N CYS A 44 -2.28 -3.17 5.55
CA CYS A 44 -3.56 -3.47 4.88
C CYS A 44 -4.09 -2.26 4.11
N GLU A 45 -4.07 -1.06 4.71
CA GLU A 45 -4.54 0.16 4.05
C GLU A 45 -3.66 0.54 2.85
N LEU A 46 -2.35 0.31 2.91
CA LEU A 46 -1.46 0.50 1.77
C LEU A 46 -1.78 -0.47 0.62
N VAL A 47 -2.13 -1.73 0.92
CA VAL A 47 -2.59 -2.68 -0.10
C VAL A 47 -3.95 -2.25 -0.67
N ASN A 48 -4.89 -1.84 0.18
CA ASN A 48 -6.18 -1.31 -0.26
C ASN A 48 -6.00 -0.10 -1.18
N LEU A 49 -5.06 0.80 -0.87
CA LEU A 49 -4.74 1.94 -1.72
C LEU A 49 -4.29 1.49 -3.12
N LEU A 50 -3.40 0.49 -3.23
CA LEU A 50 -2.97 -0.04 -4.53
C LEU A 50 -4.13 -0.65 -5.33
N ILE A 51 -5.06 -1.33 -4.66
CA ILE A 51 -6.28 -1.88 -5.28
C ILE A 51 -7.18 -0.74 -5.79
N HIS A 52 -7.40 0.30 -4.98
CA HIS A 52 -8.22 1.45 -5.36
C HIS A 52 -7.63 2.22 -6.53
N LEU A 53 -6.30 2.33 -6.58
CA LEU A 53 -5.57 2.92 -7.70
C LEU A 53 -5.55 2.03 -8.96
N ARG A 54 -6.14 0.83 -8.90
CA ARG A 54 -6.19 -0.15 -9.99
C ARG A 54 -4.81 -0.45 -10.58
N ILE A 55 -3.79 -0.52 -9.72
CA ILE A 55 -2.43 -0.85 -10.12
C ILE A 55 -2.42 -2.25 -10.72
N ASP A 56 -1.92 -2.35 -11.95
CA ASP A 56 -1.77 -3.62 -12.65
C ASP A 56 -0.32 -4.09 -12.52
N VAL A 57 -0.07 -4.96 -11.56
CA VAL A 57 1.27 -5.50 -11.26
C VAL A 57 1.86 -6.27 -12.44
N SER A 58 1.02 -6.82 -13.34
CA SER A 58 1.50 -7.55 -14.53
C SER A 58 2.22 -6.65 -15.54
N LYS A 59 1.97 -5.33 -15.49
CA LYS A 59 2.63 -4.33 -16.34
C LYS A 59 3.97 -3.86 -15.79
N ILE A 60 4.37 -4.31 -14.60
CA ILE A 60 5.64 -3.94 -13.95
C ILE A 60 6.73 -4.92 -14.39
N ASN A 61 7.84 -4.39 -14.91
CA ASN A 61 8.96 -5.22 -15.34
C ASN A 61 9.94 -5.46 -14.18
N PHE A 62 9.67 -6.49 -13.37
CA PHE A 62 10.51 -6.84 -12.21
C PHE A 62 11.96 -7.21 -12.54
N GLY A 63 12.29 -7.48 -13.81
CA GLY A 63 13.68 -7.66 -14.23
C GLY A 63 14.47 -6.36 -14.36
N LYS A 64 13.79 -5.20 -14.38
CA LYS A 64 14.40 -3.87 -14.57
C LYS A 64 14.05 -2.88 -13.46
N GLU A 65 12.92 -3.05 -12.79
CA GLU A 65 12.44 -2.09 -11.80
C GLU A 65 11.85 -2.77 -10.56
N SER A 66 11.94 -2.08 -9.43
CA SER A 66 11.26 -2.48 -8.20
C SER A 66 9.76 -2.23 -8.28
N LEU A 67 8.98 -2.91 -7.42
CA LEU A 67 7.54 -2.66 -7.28
C LEU A 67 7.23 -1.18 -7.09
N CYS A 68 7.98 -0.48 -6.23
CA CYS A 68 7.80 0.93 -5.97
C CYS A 68 7.94 1.78 -7.25
N GLN A 69 8.99 1.53 -8.04
CA GLN A 69 9.22 2.25 -9.30
C GLN A 69 8.12 1.97 -10.32
N GLY A 70 7.70 0.72 -10.47
CA GLY A 70 6.61 0.34 -11.38
C GLY A 70 5.27 0.97 -11.00
N VAL A 71 4.93 0.96 -9.70
CA VAL A 71 3.73 1.60 -9.17
C VAL A 71 3.76 3.11 -9.43
N LEU A 72 4.89 3.78 -9.15
CA LEU A 72 5.01 5.22 -9.38
C LEU A 72 4.82 5.58 -10.85
N LYS A 73 5.39 4.80 -11.79
CA LYS A 73 5.18 5.03 -13.23
C LYS A 73 3.71 4.91 -13.63
N GLN A 74 3.00 3.91 -13.10
CA GLN A 74 1.57 3.75 -13.40
C GLN A 74 0.72 4.89 -12.84
N ILE A 75 1.04 5.38 -11.64
CA ILE A 75 0.34 6.52 -11.04
C ILE A 75 0.57 7.79 -11.86
N VAL A 76 1.83 8.05 -12.27
CA VAL A 76 2.16 9.23 -13.09
C VAL A 76 1.46 9.15 -14.44
N ASN A 77 1.56 8.02 -15.15
CA ASN A 77 0.97 7.86 -16.48
C ASN A 77 -0.58 7.80 -16.45
N GLY A 78 -1.18 7.32 -15.35
CA GLY A 78 -2.64 7.24 -15.19
C GLY A 78 -3.31 8.59 -14.91
N ASN A 79 -2.56 9.62 -14.51
CA ASN A 79 -3.08 10.97 -14.34
C ASN A 79 -3.24 11.71 -15.68
N ASP A 80 -2.43 11.41 -16.69
CA ASP A 80 -2.55 12.01 -18.03
C ASP A 80 -3.82 11.55 -18.77
N GLU A 81 -4.31 10.33 -18.52
CA GLU A 81 -5.52 9.81 -19.18
C GLU A 81 -6.84 10.41 -18.62
N ASN A 82 -6.81 11.00 -17.42
CA ASN A 82 -8.01 11.52 -16.76
C ASN A 82 -8.27 13.01 -17.00
N GLU A 83 -7.30 13.79 -17.49
CA GLU A 83 -7.55 15.19 -17.88
C GLU A 83 -8.37 15.33 -19.17
N GLY A 84 -8.37 14.31 -20.05
CA GLY A 84 -9.12 14.34 -21.32
C GLY A 84 -10.61 13.96 -21.23
N LYS A 85 -11.13 13.54 -20.06
CA LYS A 85 -12.52 13.06 -19.90
C LYS A 85 -13.44 14.00 -19.12
N ARG A 86 -13.02 15.25 -18.89
CA ARG A 86 -13.81 16.27 -18.21
C ARG A 86 -14.41 17.30 -19.19
N ILE A 87 -14.93 16.87 -20.34
CA ILE A 87 -15.85 17.67 -21.15
C ILE A 87 -16.95 16.76 -21.69
N VAL A 88 -18.07 16.72 -20.99
CA VAL A 88 -19.45 16.61 -21.53
C VAL A 88 -20.40 17.21 -20.51
#